data_AF-A0A6M1KTP5-F1
#
_entry.id   AF-A0A6M1KTP5-F1
#
_cell.length_a   1.000
_cell.length_b   1.000
_cell.length_c   1.000
_cell.angle_alpha   90.00
_cell.angle_beta   90.00
_cell.angle_gamma   90.00
#
_symmetry.space_group_name_H-M   'P 1'
#
loop_
_entity.id
_entity.type
_entity.pdbx_description
1 polymer ?
#
loop_
_entity_poly.entity_id
_entity_poly.type
_entity_poly.pdbx_seq_one_letter_code
_entity_poly.pdbx_strand_id
1 'polypeptide(L)'
;MNKLIEHIEKRKPLFERISRNIYLRAIRDGFIAGMPVILFSSIFILLAYVPNAWGFHWSKSVEALLMLPYSYSMGILGFFVAGTTAKALTDSINRQLEATNQMNYLSTMLAAMVGFLLMAADPAKEGGLLTGFMGTKGLLTAFISAFVTVTIYKLCVKNHVTIRMPDEVPPNISQVFKDLIPFTLSIVLLYLVQLIVKHTLGVNVAESIGALLAPLFQAADGYLGITLIFGAYAFFWFVGIHGPSIVEPAIAAITYANAEVNLNLLQAGQHADKILTSGTQMFIVTMGGTGATLVVPFMFMWLTKSKRNRAIGRASVVPTFFGVNEPILFGAPLVLNPIFFIPFILTPIVNVWIFKFFIDVLGMNSFTANLPWTTPAPLGLVLGTNLQVLSFVLAAVLIAVDVLIYYPFLKVYDEQILAEEIAGNTSHQSLTDKVAASFDTKKAQAILQKHQPITAEANILVLCAGGGTSGLLANALTKAAKKYQAPIKAAAGSYGAHREILSQYQLVILAPQVASNYEDIKLETDKLGIKLAKTEGAEYIRLTRDGQAALAFVQRELEN
;
A
#
# COMPACT_ATOMS: atom_id res chain seq x y z
N MET A 1 -19.40 -8.17 22.46
CA MET A 1 -17.99 -8.10 22.01
C MET A 1 -17.40 -9.49 21.73
N ASN A 2 -17.26 -10.39 22.71
CA ASN A 2 -16.64 -11.72 22.50
C ASN A 2 -17.34 -12.58 21.43
N LYS A 3 -18.67 -12.64 21.43
CA LYS A 3 -19.44 -13.35 20.37
C LYS A 3 -19.21 -12.78 18.95
N LEU A 4 -18.97 -11.47 18.83
CA LEU A 4 -18.69 -10.83 17.55
C LEU A 4 -17.28 -11.20 17.08
N ILE A 5 -16.30 -11.19 18.00
CA ILE A 5 -14.94 -11.65 17.75
C ILE A 5 -14.94 -13.11 17.28
N GLU A 6 -15.63 -14.00 17.99
CA GLU A 6 -15.79 -15.41 17.59
C GLU A 6 -16.41 -15.56 16.19
N HIS A 7 -17.40 -14.72 15.85
CA HIS A 7 -18.01 -14.75 14.52
C HIS A 7 -17.09 -14.25 13.41
N ILE A 8 -16.25 -13.25 13.70
CA ILE A 8 -15.20 -12.76 12.79
C ILE A 8 -14.14 -13.85 12.61
N GLU A 9 -13.71 -14.52 13.68
CA GLU A 9 -12.77 -15.64 13.65
C GLU A 9 -13.29 -16.82 12.82
N LYS A 10 -14.58 -17.17 12.97
CA LYS A 10 -15.22 -18.20 12.13
C LYS A 10 -15.19 -17.87 10.63
N ARG A 11 -15.14 -16.59 10.28
CA ARG A 11 -15.03 -16.11 8.88
C ARG A 11 -13.58 -15.98 8.39
N LYS A 12 -12.58 -16.21 9.24
CA LYS A 12 -11.16 -16.17 8.87
C LYS A 12 -10.82 -17.01 7.63
N PRO A 13 -11.32 -18.24 7.44
CA PRO A 13 -11.02 -19.04 6.24
C PRO A 13 -11.53 -18.38 4.94
N LEU A 14 -12.67 -17.68 5.02
CA LEU A 14 -13.21 -16.92 3.89
C LEU A 14 -12.29 -15.73 3.57
N PHE A 15 -11.86 -14.98 4.59
CA PHE A 15 -10.93 -13.86 4.43
C PHE A 15 -9.59 -14.29 3.85
N GLU A 16 -9.06 -15.43 4.29
CA GLU A 16 -7.87 -16.03 3.72
C GLU A 16 -8.07 -16.43 2.25
N ARG A 17 -9.21 -17.05 1.91
CA ARG A 17 -9.52 -17.43 0.52
C ARG A 17 -9.58 -16.22 -0.41
N ILE A 18 -10.23 -15.13 0.02
CA ILE A 18 -10.29 -13.87 -0.74
C ILE A 18 -8.88 -13.28 -0.88
N SER A 19 -8.11 -13.22 0.20
CA SER A 19 -6.74 -12.71 0.21
C SER A 19 -5.76 -13.57 -0.61
N ARG A 20 -6.09 -14.84 -0.86
CA ARG A 20 -5.30 -15.74 -1.70
C ARG A 20 -5.55 -15.56 -3.20
N ASN A 21 -6.57 -14.79 -3.60
CA ASN A 21 -6.78 -14.45 -5.00
C ASN A 21 -5.57 -13.71 -5.57
N ILE A 22 -5.05 -14.18 -6.71
CA ILE A 22 -3.81 -13.66 -7.30
C ILE A 22 -3.90 -12.19 -7.74
N TYR A 23 -5.07 -11.72 -8.15
CA TYR A 23 -5.26 -10.33 -8.59
C TYR A 23 -5.33 -9.37 -7.41
N LEU A 24 -6.11 -9.72 -6.37
CA LEU A 24 -6.18 -8.92 -5.14
C LEU A 24 -4.82 -8.88 -4.44
N ARG A 25 -4.11 -10.01 -4.41
CA ARG A 25 -2.74 -10.09 -3.92
C ARG A 25 -1.81 -9.20 -4.74
N ALA A 26 -1.89 -9.25 -6.06
CA ALA A 26 -1.05 -8.44 -6.93
C ALA A 26 -1.26 -6.93 -6.72
N ILE A 27 -2.50 -6.48 -6.57
CA ILE A 27 -2.79 -5.07 -6.25
C ILE A 27 -2.15 -4.71 -4.90
N ARG A 28 -2.42 -5.49 -3.86
CA ARG A 28 -1.88 -5.25 -2.52
C ARG A 28 -0.36 -5.20 -2.51
N ASP A 29 0.28 -6.19 -3.12
CA ASP A 29 1.74 -6.30 -3.19
C ASP A 29 2.33 -5.17 -4.06
N GLY A 30 1.60 -4.72 -5.11
CA GLY A 30 1.92 -3.54 -5.91
C GLY A 30 1.93 -2.24 -5.10
N PHE A 31 0.93 -2.02 -4.23
CA PHE A 31 0.92 -0.89 -3.29
C PHE A 31 2.01 -1.00 -2.23
N ILE A 32 2.27 -2.19 -1.73
CA ILE A 32 3.35 -2.45 -0.77
C ILE A 32 4.70 -2.01 -1.34
N ALA A 33 4.95 -2.31 -2.62
CA ALA A 33 6.15 -1.85 -3.32
C ALA A 33 6.19 -0.32 -3.49
N GLY A 34 5.03 0.33 -3.62
CA GLY A 34 4.89 1.79 -3.71
C GLY A 34 4.94 2.54 -2.37
N MET A 35 4.89 1.85 -1.23
CA MET A 35 4.84 2.48 0.10
C MET A 35 5.92 3.55 0.36
N PRO A 36 7.20 3.37 -0.03
CA PRO A 36 8.21 4.41 0.18
C PRO A 36 7.83 5.74 -0.48
N VAL A 37 7.23 5.69 -1.67
CA VAL A 37 6.74 6.86 -2.40
C VAL A 37 5.61 7.52 -1.63
N ILE A 38 4.64 6.72 -1.17
CA ILE A 38 3.45 7.20 -0.43
C ILE A 38 3.86 7.90 0.88
N LEU A 39 4.73 7.26 1.67
CA LEU A 39 5.20 7.81 2.94
C LEU A 39 6.04 9.07 2.75
N PHE A 40 6.94 9.08 1.76
CA PHE A 40 7.73 10.26 1.41
C PHE A 40 6.84 11.45 1.05
N SER A 41 5.83 11.22 0.20
CA SER A 41 4.93 12.27 -0.29
C SER A 41 4.05 12.86 0.81
N SER A 42 3.62 12.01 1.76
CA SER A 42 2.78 12.41 2.89
C SER A 42 3.43 13.51 3.73
N ILE A 43 4.76 13.53 3.83
CA ILE A 43 5.49 14.59 4.56
C ILE A 43 5.31 15.95 3.86
N PHE A 44 5.46 15.99 2.54
CA PHE A 44 5.40 17.23 1.77
C PHE A 44 4.01 17.84 1.72
N ILE A 45 2.96 17.03 1.55
CA ILE A 45 1.58 17.52 1.60
C ILE A 45 1.24 18.05 2.99
N LEU A 46 1.75 17.42 4.06
CA LEU A 46 1.59 17.93 5.42
C LEU A 46 2.28 19.29 5.60
N LEU A 47 3.54 19.43 5.16
CA LEU A 47 4.25 20.72 5.22
C LEU A 47 3.53 21.82 4.42
N ALA A 48 2.94 21.49 3.28
CA ALA A 48 2.22 22.43 2.43
C ALA A 48 0.90 22.89 3.06
N TYR A 49 0.10 21.96 3.61
CA TYR A 49 -1.30 22.25 3.92
C TYR A 49 -1.68 22.20 5.40
N VAL A 50 -0.88 21.60 6.28
CA VAL A 50 -1.15 21.64 7.73
C VAL A 50 -1.16 23.06 8.28
N PRO A 51 -0.25 23.98 7.89
CA PRO A 51 -0.27 25.36 8.37
C PRO A 51 -1.59 26.11 8.12
N ASN A 52 -2.33 25.74 7.06
CA ASN A 52 -3.63 26.33 6.75
C ASN A 52 -4.62 26.19 7.92
N ALA A 53 -4.52 25.12 8.71
CA ALA A 53 -5.38 24.88 9.87
C ALA A 53 -5.30 25.99 10.94
N TRP A 54 -4.23 26.80 10.93
CA TRP A 54 -4.04 27.95 11.83
C TRP A 54 -4.07 29.30 11.09
N GLY A 55 -4.65 29.34 9.89
CA GLY A 55 -4.80 30.56 9.09
C GLY A 55 -3.51 31.05 8.42
N PHE A 56 -2.44 30.27 8.50
CA PHE A 56 -1.20 30.57 7.78
C PHE A 56 -1.21 29.93 6.40
N HIS A 57 -1.03 30.74 5.36
CA HIS A 57 -0.94 30.27 3.98
C HIS A 57 0.41 30.65 3.39
N TRP A 58 1.11 29.65 2.85
CA TRP A 58 2.33 29.90 2.08
C TRP A 58 2.05 30.79 0.87
N SER A 59 3.06 31.53 0.41
CA SER A 59 2.99 32.15 -0.91
C SER A 59 2.84 31.06 -1.99
N LYS A 60 2.24 31.39 -3.13
CA LYS A 60 2.04 30.42 -4.23
C LYS A 60 3.34 29.79 -4.71
N SER A 61 4.46 30.52 -4.67
CA SER A 61 5.78 29.98 -5.01
C SER A 61 6.27 28.95 -4.00
N VAL A 62 6.08 29.17 -2.70
CA VAL A 62 6.49 28.24 -1.65
C VAL A 62 5.56 27.03 -1.62
N GLU A 63 4.25 27.22 -1.78
CA GLU A 63 3.29 26.13 -1.93
C GLU A 63 3.69 25.21 -3.10
N ALA A 64 3.99 25.79 -4.27
CA ALA A 64 4.45 25.04 -5.44
C ALA A 64 5.77 24.29 -5.19
N LEU A 65 6.72 24.92 -4.49
CA LEU A 65 7.99 24.29 -4.12
C LEU A 65 7.77 23.08 -3.19
N LEU A 66 6.91 23.22 -2.17
CA LEU A 66 6.58 22.14 -1.23
C LEU A 66 5.77 21.02 -1.90
N MET A 67 4.91 21.35 -2.86
CA MET A 67 4.10 20.39 -3.61
C MET A 67 4.85 19.75 -4.78
N LEU A 68 6.04 20.24 -5.14
CA LEU A 68 6.82 19.68 -6.23
C LEU A 68 7.19 18.22 -5.95
N PRO A 69 7.80 17.84 -4.80
CA PRO A 69 8.10 16.44 -4.51
C PRO A 69 6.84 15.58 -4.50
N TYR A 70 5.72 16.06 -3.94
CA TYR A 70 4.43 15.36 -3.96
C TYR A 70 3.94 15.08 -5.39
N SER A 71 4.05 16.07 -6.28
CA SER A 71 3.59 15.97 -7.67
C SER A 71 4.37 14.92 -8.46
N TYR A 72 5.68 14.80 -8.23
CA TYR A 72 6.54 13.78 -8.85
C TYR A 72 6.53 12.42 -8.15
N SER A 73 5.69 12.25 -7.13
CA SER A 73 5.58 11.02 -6.35
C SER A 73 4.11 10.57 -6.29
N MET A 74 3.32 11.04 -5.32
CA MET A 74 1.88 10.74 -5.24
C MET A 74 1.10 11.23 -6.47
N GLY A 75 1.49 12.37 -7.05
CA GLY A 75 0.88 12.91 -8.27
C GLY A 75 1.02 12.01 -9.50
N ILE A 76 1.93 11.03 -9.47
CA ILE A 76 2.11 10.00 -10.50
C ILE A 76 2.02 8.57 -9.94
N LEU A 77 1.38 8.39 -8.77
CA LEU A 77 1.30 7.07 -8.12
C LEU A 77 0.71 5.97 -9.02
N GLY A 78 -0.29 6.30 -9.84
CA GLY A 78 -0.91 5.35 -10.77
C GLY A 78 0.09 4.75 -11.74
N PHE A 79 1.08 5.53 -12.18
CA PHE A 79 2.16 5.04 -13.04
C PHE A 79 3.02 3.98 -12.34
N PHE A 80 3.47 4.26 -11.10
CA PHE A 80 4.25 3.30 -10.33
C PHE A 80 3.43 2.04 -10.02
N VAL A 81 2.18 2.20 -9.59
CA VAL A 81 1.30 1.10 -9.19
C VAL A 81 0.90 0.21 -10.37
N ALA A 82 0.74 0.76 -11.58
CA ALA A 82 0.52 -0.04 -12.79
C ALA A 82 1.67 -1.05 -12.99
N GLY A 83 2.90 -0.56 -12.91
CA GLY A 83 4.09 -1.38 -13.05
C GLY A 83 4.27 -2.39 -11.92
N THR A 84 4.22 -1.96 -10.67
CA THR A 84 4.45 -2.84 -9.52
C THR A 84 3.36 -3.91 -9.37
N THR A 85 2.11 -3.58 -9.71
CA THR A 85 0.99 -4.55 -9.76
C THR A 85 1.22 -5.57 -10.87
N ALA A 86 1.64 -5.14 -12.06
CA ALA A 86 1.95 -6.04 -13.17
C ALA A 86 3.11 -6.98 -12.82
N LYS A 87 4.16 -6.47 -12.18
CA LYS A 87 5.26 -7.30 -11.64
C LYS A 87 4.73 -8.34 -10.65
N ALA A 88 3.96 -7.93 -9.64
CA ALA A 88 3.45 -8.83 -8.61
C ALA A 88 2.50 -9.91 -9.18
N LEU A 89 1.68 -9.55 -10.18
CA LEU A 89 0.83 -10.50 -10.89
C LEU A 89 1.64 -11.46 -11.74
N THR A 90 2.69 -10.99 -12.41
CA THR A 90 3.64 -11.82 -13.17
C THR A 90 4.35 -12.82 -12.28
N ASP A 91 4.88 -12.38 -11.14
CA ASP A 91 5.51 -13.26 -10.14
C ASP A 91 4.54 -14.33 -9.63
N SER A 92 3.25 -14.01 -9.54
CA SER A 92 2.20 -14.97 -9.12
C SER A 92 1.87 -15.98 -10.22
N ILE A 93 1.82 -15.54 -11.48
CA ILE A 93 1.51 -16.39 -12.64
C ILE A 93 2.71 -17.27 -13.02
N ASN A 94 3.94 -16.76 -12.94
CA ASN A 94 5.17 -17.53 -13.24
C ASN A 94 5.32 -18.78 -12.36
N ARG A 95 4.74 -18.79 -11.15
CA ARG A 95 4.70 -19.98 -10.28
C ARG A 95 3.85 -21.12 -10.85
N GLN A 96 3.00 -20.83 -11.83
CA GLN A 96 2.12 -21.80 -12.51
C GLN A 96 2.64 -22.14 -13.92
N LEU A 97 3.67 -21.44 -14.40
CA LEU A 97 4.29 -21.67 -15.69
C LEU A 97 5.53 -22.56 -15.53
N GLU A 98 5.94 -23.21 -16.62
CA GLU A 98 7.17 -24.00 -16.65
C GLU A 98 8.40 -23.12 -16.35
N ALA A 99 9.36 -23.66 -15.61
CA ALA A 99 10.58 -22.93 -15.22
C ALA A 99 11.41 -22.46 -16.42
N THR A 100 11.32 -23.17 -17.56
CA THR A 100 12.00 -22.87 -18.82
C THR A 100 11.25 -21.83 -19.67
N ASN A 101 10.00 -21.54 -19.35
CA ASN A 101 9.14 -20.67 -20.15
C ASN A 101 8.35 -19.68 -19.27
N GLN A 102 9.09 -18.82 -18.58
CA GLN A 102 8.53 -17.78 -17.71
C GLN A 102 8.37 -16.44 -18.44
N MET A 103 7.44 -15.63 -17.96
CA MET A 103 7.27 -14.24 -18.39
C MET A 103 8.32 -13.36 -17.72
N ASN A 104 8.85 -12.37 -18.45
CA ASN A 104 9.73 -11.38 -17.87
C ASN A 104 8.92 -10.33 -17.08
N TYR A 105 9.17 -10.25 -15.78
CA TYR A 105 8.47 -9.30 -14.90
C TYR A 105 8.82 -7.84 -15.23
N LEU A 106 10.02 -7.57 -15.76
CA LEU A 106 10.44 -6.22 -16.14
C LEU A 106 9.70 -5.77 -17.39
N SER A 107 9.55 -6.65 -18.37
CA SER A 107 8.82 -6.37 -19.61
C SER A 107 7.33 -6.11 -19.36
N THR A 108 6.69 -6.94 -18.53
CA THR A 108 5.29 -6.74 -18.13
C THR A 108 5.09 -5.46 -17.30
N MET A 109 6.03 -5.13 -16.42
CA MET A 109 6.04 -3.88 -15.66
C MET A 109 6.07 -2.67 -16.60
N LEU A 110 7.02 -2.63 -17.54
CA LEU A 110 7.16 -1.52 -18.50
C LEU A 110 5.96 -1.41 -19.43
N ALA A 111 5.45 -2.54 -19.94
CA ALA A 111 4.26 -2.57 -20.79
C ALA A 111 3.02 -2.02 -20.06
N ALA A 112 2.81 -2.38 -18.79
CA ALA A 112 1.71 -1.87 -18.00
C ALA A 112 1.85 -0.36 -17.70
N MET A 113 3.06 0.14 -17.50
CA MET A 113 3.34 1.57 -17.30
C MET A 113 3.04 2.38 -18.57
N VAL A 114 3.49 1.91 -19.73
CA VAL A 114 3.20 2.56 -21.02
C VAL A 114 1.70 2.49 -21.34
N GLY A 115 1.08 1.34 -21.15
CA GLY A 115 -0.36 1.15 -21.33
C GLY A 115 -1.20 2.05 -20.42
N PHE A 116 -0.74 2.28 -19.19
CA PHE A 116 -1.40 3.21 -18.27
C PHE A 116 -1.30 4.66 -18.77
N LEU A 117 -0.11 5.11 -19.20
CA LEU A 117 0.06 6.47 -19.73
C LEU A 117 -0.84 6.72 -20.94
N LEU A 118 -0.97 5.75 -21.86
CA LEU A 118 -1.88 5.87 -23.00
C LEU A 118 -3.33 6.10 -22.59
N MET A 119 -3.75 5.52 -21.46
CA MET A 119 -5.12 5.57 -20.98
C MET A 119 -5.41 6.71 -19.99
N ALA A 120 -4.38 7.37 -19.46
CA ALA A 120 -4.50 8.33 -18.36
C ALA A 120 -3.78 9.68 -18.56
N ALA A 121 -2.90 9.79 -19.56
CA ALA A 121 -2.12 11.00 -19.82
C ALA A 121 -2.45 11.57 -21.21
N ASP A 122 -3.29 12.60 -21.25
CA ASP A 122 -3.56 13.33 -22.49
C ASP A 122 -2.41 14.30 -22.83
N PRO A 123 -2.17 14.59 -24.12
CA PRO A 123 -1.18 15.57 -24.53
C PRO A 123 -1.63 16.99 -24.14
N ALA A 124 -0.74 17.77 -23.55
CA ALA A 124 -1.00 19.17 -23.26
C ALA A 124 -0.89 20.04 -24.53
N LYS A 125 -1.65 21.14 -24.59
CA LYS A 125 -1.70 22.04 -25.76
C LYS A 125 -0.34 22.62 -26.15
N GLU A 126 0.51 22.87 -25.15
CA GLU A 126 1.84 23.46 -25.33
C GLU A 126 2.96 22.40 -25.42
N GLY A 127 2.59 21.12 -25.51
CA GLY A 127 3.53 20.00 -25.43
C GLY A 127 3.64 19.43 -24.01
N GLY A 128 4.03 18.15 -23.92
CA GLY A 128 4.06 17.40 -22.66
C GLY A 128 2.78 16.64 -22.35
N LEU A 129 2.68 16.11 -21.13
CA LEU A 129 1.59 15.25 -20.66
C LEU A 129 0.79 15.93 -19.54
N LEU A 130 -0.53 15.84 -19.62
CA LEU A 130 -1.43 16.22 -18.54
C LEU A 130 -1.40 15.14 -17.44
N THR A 131 -1.13 15.56 -16.21
CA THR A 131 -0.91 14.65 -15.07
C THR A 131 -2.15 14.40 -14.22
N GLY A 132 -3.30 14.98 -14.58
CA GLY A 132 -4.52 14.98 -13.75
C GLY A 132 -5.03 13.60 -13.35
N PHE A 133 -4.77 12.57 -14.17
CA PHE A 133 -5.13 11.18 -13.89
C PHE A 133 -3.92 10.25 -13.69
N MET A 134 -2.69 10.78 -13.63
CA MET A 134 -1.49 9.96 -13.45
C MET A 134 -1.28 9.51 -12.00
N GLY A 135 -1.91 10.20 -11.05
CA GLY A 135 -1.83 9.93 -9.62
C GLY A 135 -2.90 8.96 -9.13
N THR A 136 -3.43 9.22 -7.95
CA THR A 136 -4.43 8.39 -7.28
C THR A 136 -5.76 8.27 -8.03
N LYS A 137 -6.12 9.30 -8.83
CA LYS A 137 -7.27 9.31 -9.73
C LYS A 137 -7.23 8.22 -10.80
N GLY A 138 -6.04 7.82 -11.25
CA GLY A 138 -5.86 6.79 -12.29
C GLY A 138 -5.69 5.36 -11.79
N LEU A 139 -5.77 5.11 -10.48
CA LEU A 139 -5.42 3.79 -9.93
C LEU A 139 -6.25 2.64 -10.51
N LEU A 140 -7.54 2.85 -10.80
CA LEU A 140 -8.35 1.80 -11.44
C LEU A 140 -7.83 1.49 -12.86
N THR A 141 -7.49 2.51 -13.64
CA THR A 141 -6.86 2.38 -14.96
C THR A 141 -5.49 1.70 -14.87
N ALA A 142 -4.74 1.96 -13.81
CA ALA A 142 -3.47 1.28 -13.54
C ALA A 142 -3.66 -0.24 -13.36
N PHE A 143 -4.71 -0.67 -12.64
CA PHE A 143 -5.03 -2.10 -12.49
C PHE A 143 -5.50 -2.72 -13.80
N ILE A 144 -6.34 -2.02 -14.57
CA ILE A 144 -6.76 -2.47 -15.90
C ILE A 144 -5.53 -2.70 -16.79
N SER A 145 -4.62 -1.72 -16.84
CA SER A 145 -3.38 -1.81 -17.60
C SER A 145 -2.54 -3.02 -17.18
N ALA A 146 -2.33 -3.20 -15.86
CA ALA A 146 -1.57 -4.31 -15.32
C ALA A 146 -2.21 -5.68 -15.65
N PHE A 147 -3.51 -5.82 -15.46
CA PHE A 147 -4.21 -7.09 -15.63
C PHE A 147 -4.30 -7.50 -17.09
N VAL A 148 -4.62 -6.56 -17.99
CA VAL A 148 -4.65 -6.82 -19.43
C VAL A 148 -3.26 -7.20 -19.91
N THR A 149 -2.24 -6.40 -19.58
CA THR A 149 -0.85 -6.66 -19.99
C THR A 149 -0.40 -8.05 -19.58
N VAL A 150 -0.49 -8.40 -18.30
CA VAL A 150 0.00 -9.70 -17.82
C VAL A 150 -0.83 -10.87 -18.40
N THR A 151 -2.11 -10.67 -18.65
CA THR A 151 -2.96 -11.69 -19.29
C THR A 151 -2.54 -11.95 -20.73
N ILE A 152 -2.24 -10.89 -21.50
CA ILE A 152 -1.74 -11.02 -22.88
C ILE A 152 -0.37 -11.70 -22.89
N TYR A 153 0.54 -11.31 -21.99
CA TYR A 153 1.83 -11.99 -21.83
C TYR A 153 1.68 -13.47 -21.54
N LYS A 154 0.80 -13.83 -20.59
CA LYS A 154 0.49 -15.23 -20.26
C LYS A 154 0.00 -15.99 -21.48
N LEU A 155 -0.92 -15.40 -22.25
CA LEU A 155 -1.47 -16.03 -23.44
C LEU A 155 -0.39 -16.27 -24.51
N CYS A 156 0.48 -15.28 -24.74
CA CYS A 156 1.54 -15.39 -25.74
C CYS A 156 2.59 -16.43 -25.33
N VAL A 157 3.04 -16.39 -24.07
CA VAL A 157 4.05 -17.33 -23.54
C VAL A 157 3.52 -18.77 -23.52
N LYS A 158 2.26 -18.99 -23.13
CA LYS A 158 1.63 -20.31 -23.13
C LYS A 158 1.47 -20.91 -24.54
N ASN A 159 1.22 -20.08 -25.54
CA ASN A 159 1.03 -20.52 -26.93
C ASN A 159 2.29 -20.38 -27.80
N HIS A 160 3.46 -20.11 -27.20
CA HIS A 160 4.73 -19.89 -27.90
C HIS A 160 4.66 -18.82 -29.01
N VAL A 161 3.81 -17.79 -28.81
CA VAL A 161 3.67 -16.63 -29.69
C VAL A 161 4.76 -15.63 -29.34
N THR A 162 5.98 -15.94 -29.79
CA THR A 162 7.20 -15.19 -29.47
C THR A 162 8.17 -15.23 -30.65
N ILE A 163 9.04 -14.24 -30.77
CA ILE A 163 10.13 -14.29 -31.75
C ILE A 163 11.18 -15.29 -31.25
N ARG A 164 11.49 -16.31 -32.06
CA ARG A 164 12.53 -17.30 -31.75
C ARG A 164 13.87 -16.81 -32.25
N MET A 165 14.87 -16.79 -31.36
CA MET A 165 16.25 -16.51 -31.74
C MET A 165 17.04 -17.83 -31.90
N PRO A 166 18.04 -17.87 -32.78
CA PRO A 166 18.99 -18.98 -32.86
C PRO A 166 19.75 -19.20 -31.55
N ASP A 167 20.29 -20.41 -31.35
CA ASP A 167 21.01 -20.81 -30.14
C ASP A 167 22.32 -20.02 -29.92
N GLU A 168 22.85 -19.41 -30.98
CA GLU A 168 24.03 -18.56 -30.93
C GLU A 168 23.78 -17.21 -30.22
N VAL A 169 22.50 -16.83 -30.01
CA VAL A 169 22.14 -15.54 -29.42
C VAL A 169 22.10 -15.64 -27.89
N PRO A 170 22.79 -14.74 -27.16
CA PRO A 170 22.79 -14.73 -25.70
C PRO A 170 21.37 -14.73 -25.11
N PRO A 171 21.11 -15.50 -24.03
CA PRO A 171 19.77 -15.62 -23.43
C PRO A 171 19.11 -14.28 -23.06
N ASN A 172 19.90 -13.32 -22.59
CA ASN A 172 19.41 -11.98 -22.23
C ASN A 172 18.85 -11.22 -23.43
N ILE A 173 19.46 -11.39 -24.61
CA ILE A 173 19.00 -10.76 -25.86
C ILE A 173 17.79 -11.54 -26.40
N SER A 174 17.85 -12.87 -26.37
CA SER A 174 16.74 -13.74 -26.78
C SER A 174 15.44 -13.41 -26.01
N GLN A 175 15.53 -13.17 -24.71
CA GLN A 175 14.39 -12.79 -23.88
C GLN A 175 13.72 -11.47 -24.32
N VAL A 176 14.51 -10.46 -24.74
CA VAL A 176 13.96 -9.18 -25.21
C VAL A 176 13.12 -9.37 -26.48
N PHE A 177 13.61 -10.16 -27.44
CA PHE A 177 12.86 -10.48 -28.66
C PHE A 177 11.64 -11.36 -28.37
N LYS A 178 11.76 -12.29 -27.42
CA LYS A 178 10.64 -13.11 -26.93
C LYS A 178 9.50 -12.25 -26.37
N ASP A 179 9.84 -11.18 -25.67
CA ASP A 179 8.88 -10.24 -25.06
C ASP A 179 8.27 -9.24 -26.05
N LEU A 180 8.85 -9.06 -27.25
CA LEU A 180 8.45 -8.01 -28.19
C LEU A 180 6.99 -8.15 -28.66
N ILE A 181 6.59 -9.34 -29.11
CA ILE A 181 5.20 -9.59 -29.56
C ILE A 181 4.20 -9.40 -28.41
N PRO A 182 4.36 -10.03 -27.22
CA PRO A 182 3.50 -9.77 -26.07
C PRO A 182 3.40 -8.29 -25.68
N PHE A 183 4.53 -7.56 -25.72
CA PHE A 183 4.58 -6.14 -25.43
C PHE A 183 3.70 -5.37 -26.42
N THR A 184 3.94 -5.54 -27.72
CA THR A 184 3.20 -4.86 -28.79
C THR A 184 1.71 -5.15 -28.72
N LEU A 185 1.31 -6.41 -28.55
CA LEU A 185 -0.11 -6.78 -28.46
C LEU A 185 -0.80 -6.14 -27.25
N SER A 186 -0.11 -6.08 -26.10
CA SER A 186 -0.63 -5.43 -24.89
C SER A 186 -0.87 -3.94 -25.13
N ILE A 187 0.12 -3.25 -25.69
CA ILE A 187 0.04 -1.80 -25.95
C ILE A 187 -1.02 -1.48 -27.00
N VAL A 188 -1.06 -2.22 -28.11
CA VAL A 188 -2.05 -2.01 -29.17
C VAL A 188 -3.46 -2.21 -28.63
N LEU A 189 -3.70 -3.25 -27.84
CA LEU A 189 -5.02 -3.49 -27.25
C LEU A 189 -5.44 -2.35 -26.31
N LEU A 190 -4.57 -1.92 -25.40
CA LEU A 190 -4.87 -0.81 -24.48
C LEU A 190 -5.08 0.52 -25.23
N TYR A 191 -4.32 0.74 -26.30
CA TYR A 191 -4.49 1.91 -27.16
C TYR A 191 -5.83 1.87 -27.90
N LEU A 192 -6.25 0.72 -28.42
CA LEU A 192 -7.57 0.56 -29.03
C LEU A 192 -8.69 0.85 -28.03
N VAL A 193 -8.57 0.37 -26.79
CA VAL A 193 -9.53 0.70 -25.71
C VAL A 193 -9.59 2.21 -25.49
N GLN A 194 -8.43 2.88 -25.39
CA GLN A 194 -8.37 4.33 -25.27
C GLN A 194 -9.05 5.05 -26.45
N LEU A 195 -8.80 4.63 -27.68
CA LEU A 195 -9.40 5.23 -28.87
C LEU A 195 -10.92 5.08 -28.89
N ILE A 196 -11.44 3.90 -28.53
CA ILE A 196 -12.88 3.64 -28.44
C ILE A 196 -13.53 4.55 -27.39
N VAL A 197 -12.93 4.66 -26.21
CA VAL A 197 -13.47 5.50 -25.13
C VAL A 197 -13.41 6.98 -25.51
N LYS A 198 -12.29 7.44 -26.07
CA LYS A 198 -12.15 8.83 -26.52
C LYS A 198 -13.14 9.19 -27.62
N HIS A 199 -13.43 8.26 -28.53
CA HIS A 199 -14.41 8.50 -29.60
C HIS A 199 -15.87 8.48 -29.12
N THR A 200 -16.19 7.62 -28.15
CA THR A 200 -17.57 7.46 -27.64
C THR A 200 -17.95 8.45 -26.54
N LEU A 201 -17.01 8.78 -25.64
CA LEU A 201 -17.25 9.62 -24.46
C LEU A 201 -16.51 10.97 -24.48
N GLY A 202 -15.60 11.19 -25.44
CA GLY A 202 -14.84 12.43 -25.56
C GLY A 202 -13.72 12.61 -24.52
N VAL A 203 -13.53 11.64 -23.63
CA VAL A 203 -12.57 11.66 -22.51
C VAL A 203 -11.63 10.46 -22.55
N ASN A 204 -10.54 10.49 -21.79
CA ASN A 204 -9.66 9.31 -21.66
C ASN A 204 -10.29 8.22 -20.76
N VAL A 205 -9.72 7.01 -20.78
CA VAL A 205 -10.22 5.87 -19.99
C VAL A 205 -10.24 6.19 -18.50
N ALA A 206 -9.20 6.83 -17.95
CA ALA A 206 -9.17 7.17 -16.52
C ALA A 206 -10.27 8.14 -16.10
N GLU A 207 -10.56 9.15 -16.92
CA GLU A 207 -11.64 10.10 -16.70
C GLU A 207 -13.02 9.45 -16.87
N SER A 208 -13.17 8.55 -17.86
CA SER A 208 -14.44 7.88 -18.16
C SER A 208 -15.00 7.10 -16.97
N ILE A 209 -14.12 6.52 -16.15
CA ILE A 209 -14.51 5.78 -14.94
C ILE A 209 -15.27 6.71 -13.98
N GLY A 210 -14.74 7.91 -13.73
CA GLY A 210 -15.40 8.90 -12.88
C GLY A 210 -16.71 9.39 -13.50
N ALA A 211 -16.69 9.68 -14.81
CA ALA A 211 -17.87 10.15 -15.54
C ALA A 211 -19.04 9.14 -15.52
N LEU A 212 -18.75 7.84 -15.65
CA LEU A 212 -19.75 6.77 -15.60
C LEU A 212 -20.34 6.58 -14.20
N LEU A 213 -19.55 6.86 -13.15
CA LEU A 213 -19.99 6.72 -11.76
C LEU A 213 -20.69 7.99 -11.24
N ALA A 214 -20.45 9.16 -11.83
CA ALA A 214 -21.02 10.42 -11.38
C ALA A 214 -22.57 10.43 -11.24
N PRO A 215 -23.36 9.83 -12.16
CA PRO A 215 -24.82 9.75 -12.02
C PRO A 215 -25.28 9.03 -10.74
N LEU A 216 -24.49 8.07 -10.22
CA LEU A 216 -24.81 7.34 -8.99
C LEU A 216 -24.81 8.24 -7.75
N PHE A 217 -24.13 9.39 -7.84
CA PHE A 217 -23.94 10.33 -6.73
C PHE A 217 -24.76 11.61 -6.91
N GLN A 218 -25.66 11.68 -7.90
CA GLN A 218 -26.62 12.78 -8.00
C GLN A 218 -27.52 12.77 -6.75
N ALA A 219 -27.51 13.90 -6.05
CA ALA A 219 -27.76 13.95 -4.61
C ALA A 219 -29.17 13.49 -4.18
N ALA A 220 -29.21 12.72 -3.09
CA ALA A 220 -30.37 12.58 -2.24
C ALA A 220 -29.93 12.85 -0.79
N ASP A 221 -30.48 13.89 -0.15
CA ASP A 221 -30.16 14.29 1.24
C ASP A 221 -30.76 13.33 2.31
N GLY A 222 -31.42 12.26 1.88
CA GLY A 222 -31.94 11.21 2.75
C GLY A 222 -30.87 10.23 3.22
N TYR A 223 -31.19 9.45 4.26
CA TYR A 223 -30.30 8.43 4.82
C TYR A 223 -29.72 7.47 3.76
N LEU A 224 -30.54 7.06 2.78
CA LEU A 224 -30.09 6.19 1.70
C LEU A 224 -29.05 6.89 0.80
N GLY A 225 -29.29 8.14 0.43
CA GLY A 225 -28.39 8.88 -0.46
C GLY A 225 -27.03 9.15 0.19
N ILE A 226 -27.02 9.64 1.44
CA ILE A 226 -25.76 9.84 2.18
C ILE A 226 -25.02 8.52 2.44
N THR A 227 -25.74 7.41 2.63
CA THR A 227 -25.12 6.07 2.73
C THR A 227 -24.44 5.67 1.43
N LEU A 228 -25.09 5.86 0.28
CA LEU A 228 -24.51 5.51 -1.01
C LEU A 228 -23.29 6.37 -1.32
N ILE A 229 -23.39 7.69 -1.10
CA ILE A 229 -22.30 8.64 -1.34
C ILE A 229 -21.10 8.29 -0.45
N PHE A 230 -21.26 8.33 0.87
CA PHE A 230 -20.15 8.20 1.80
C PHE A 230 -19.69 6.74 2.01
N GLY A 231 -20.60 5.79 1.81
CA GLY A 231 -20.22 4.38 1.68
C GLY A 231 -19.35 4.14 0.45
N ALA A 232 -19.58 4.83 -0.67
CA ALA A 232 -18.74 4.72 -1.86
C ALA A 232 -17.33 5.28 -1.65
N TYR A 233 -17.16 6.38 -0.89
CA TYR A 233 -15.83 6.88 -0.49
C TYR A 233 -15.00 5.76 0.15
N ALA A 234 -15.56 5.11 1.17
CA ALA A 234 -14.88 4.05 1.88
C ALA A 234 -14.73 2.78 1.03
N PHE A 235 -15.75 2.40 0.27
CA PHE A 235 -15.72 1.22 -0.58
C PHE A 235 -14.62 1.31 -1.64
N PHE A 236 -14.57 2.40 -2.39
CA PHE A 236 -13.55 2.60 -3.42
C PHE A 236 -12.15 2.56 -2.80
N TRP A 237 -11.95 3.24 -1.67
CA TRP A 237 -10.65 3.24 -1.02
C TRP A 237 -10.25 1.88 -0.49
N PHE A 238 -11.20 1.13 0.06
CA PHE A 238 -10.96 -0.23 0.49
C PHE A 238 -10.46 -1.12 -0.66
N VAL A 239 -11.00 -0.95 -1.87
CA VAL A 239 -10.56 -1.71 -3.04
C VAL A 239 -9.31 -1.15 -3.72
N GLY A 240 -8.68 -0.11 -3.14
CA GLY A 240 -7.44 0.49 -3.62
C GLY A 240 -7.63 1.62 -4.64
N ILE A 241 -8.84 2.20 -4.73
CA ILE A 241 -9.15 3.35 -5.58
C ILE A 241 -9.40 4.56 -4.69
N HIS A 242 -8.80 5.71 -4.97
CA HIS A 242 -8.93 6.87 -4.08
C HIS A 242 -10.38 7.41 -4.01
N GLY A 243 -11.17 6.93 -3.05
CA GLY A 243 -12.60 7.22 -2.92
C GLY A 243 -13.00 8.68 -3.09
N PRO A 244 -12.42 9.64 -2.35
CA PRO A 244 -12.69 11.06 -2.57
C PRO A 244 -12.45 11.53 -3.99
N SER A 245 -11.45 10.97 -4.69
CA SER A 245 -11.13 11.39 -6.05
C SER A 245 -12.17 10.94 -7.08
N ILE A 246 -12.97 9.91 -6.75
CA ILE A 246 -14.05 9.40 -7.59
C ILE A 246 -15.37 10.09 -7.28
N VAL A 247 -15.67 10.24 -6.00
CA VAL A 247 -17.01 10.68 -5.57
C VAL A 247 -17.10 12.20 -5.42
N GLU A 248 -16.05 12.86 -4.93
CA GLU A 248 -16.07 14.32 -4.68
C GLU A 248 -16.38 15.15 -5.92
N PRO A 249 -15.81 14.89 -7.12
CA PRO A 249 -16.14 15.66 -8.31
C PRO A 249 -17.63 15.66 -8.66
N ALA A 250 -18.36 14.59 -8.31
CA ALA A 250 -19.79 14.49 -8.59
C ALA A 250 -20.66 15.28 -7.59
N ILE A 251 -20.14 15.56 -6.38
CA ILE A 251 -20.90 16.21 -5.30
C ILE A 251 -20.32 17.56 -4.86
N ALA A 252 -19.15 17.97 -5.36
CA ALA A 252 -18.44 19.16 -4.88
C ALA A 252 -19.29 20.44 -5.01
N ALA A 253 -19.96 20.63 -6.15
CA ALA A 253 -20.78 21.83 -6.36
C ALA A 253 -21.89 21.96 -5.31
N ILE A 254 -22.58 20.86 -4.99
CA ILE A 254 -23.66 20.86 -4.01
C ILE A 254 -23.13 20.96 -2.58
N THR A 255 -22.00 20.32 -2.24
CA THR A 255 -21.44 20.37 -0.89
C THR A 255 -20.96 21.76 -0.49
N TYR A 256 -20.36 22.53 -1.42
CA TYR A 256 -19.98 23.92 -1.16
C TYR A 256 -21.19 24.86 -1.13
N ALA A 257 -22.14 24.72 -2.05
CA ALA A 257 -23.37 25.52 -2.07
C ALA A 257 -24.20 25.33 -0.78
N ASN A 258 -24.31 24.10 -0.29
CA ASN A 258 -25.07 23.80 0.93
C ASN A 258 -24.47 24.42 2.19
N ALA A 259 -23.14 24.56 2.28
CA ALA A 259 -22.50 25.25 3.41
C ALA A 259 -22.88 26.75 3.43
N GLU A 260 -22.96 27.38 2.26
CA GLU A 260 -23.41 28.77 2.11
C GLU A 260 -24.91 28.92 2.42
N VAL A 261 -25.74 27.99 1.94
CA VAL A 261 -27.18 27.93 2.29
C VAL A 261 -27.37 27.85 3.80
N ASN A 262 -26.63 26.97 4.48
CA ASN A 262 -26.66 26.84 5.93
C ASN A 262 -26.26 28.14 6.65
N LEU A 263 -25.24 28.84 6.16
CA LEU A 263 -24.82 30.12 6.72
C LEU A 263 -25.94 31.16 6.62
N ASN A 264 -26.59 31.26 5.47
CA ASN A 264 -27.71 32.18 5.24
C ASN A 264 -28.92 31.85 6.11
N LEU A 265 -29.25 30.56 6.26
CA LEU A 265 -30.31 30.10 7.18
C LEU A 265 -30.00 30.53 8.62
N LEU A 266 -28.78 30.29 9.08
CA LEU A 266 -28.37 30.64 10.44
C LEU A 266 -28.41 32.17 10.67
N GLN A 267 -27.96 32.97 9.70
CA GLN A 267 -28.03 34.43 9.75
C GLN A 267 -29.47 34.95 9.78
N ALA A 268 -30.41 34.25 9.14
CA ALA A 268 -31.84 34.53 9.19
C ALA A 268 -32.53 34.02 10.47
N GLY A 269 -31.78 33.45 11.43
CA GLY A 269 -32.33 32.87 12.66
C GLY A 269 -33.06 31.55 12.43
N GLN A 270 -32.83 30.88 11.29
CA GLN A 270 -33.43 29.60 10.93
C GLN A 270 -32.47 28.43 11.21
N HIS A 271 -33.02 27.22 11.21
CA HIS A 271 -32.27 25.99 11.41
C HIS A 271 -31.46 25.63 10.16
N ALA A 272 -30.14 25.48 10.31
CA ALA A 272 -29.26 25.06 9.22
C ALA A 272 -29.28 23.53 9.08
N ASP A 273 -30.07 23.05 8.12
CA ASP A 273 -30.45 21.63 7.99
C ASP A 273 -29.72 20.88 6.87
N LYS A 274 -28.93 21.56 6.03
CA LYS A 274 -28.26 20.91 4.90
C LYS A 274 -27.09 20.08 5.39
N ILE A 275 -27.20 18.77 5.24
CA ILE A 275 -26.21 17.81 5.74
C ILE A 275 -25.09 17.58 4.75
N LEU A 276 -25.38 17.56 3.44
CA LEU A 276 -24.38 17.33 2.42
C LEU A 276 -23.54 18.60 2.26
N THR A 277 -22.47 18.72 3.04
CA THR A 277 -21.52 19.84 3.03
C THR A 277 -20.08 19.33 2.95
N SER A 278 -19.14 20.22 2.61
CA SER A 278 -17.70 19.91 2.62
C SER A 278 -17.23 19.47 4.02
N GLY A 279 -17.72 20.13 5.08
CA GLY A 279 -17.40 19.81 6.47
C GLY A 279 -17.88 18.42 6.90
N THR A 280 -19.07 17.99 6.42
CA THR A 280 -19.58 16.63 6.64
C THR A 280 -18.65 15.59 6.05
N GLN A 281 -18.18 15.80 4.82
CA GLN A 281 -17.18 14.92 4.21
C GLN A 281 -15.90 14.89 5.08
N MET A 282 -15.29 16.05 5.33
CA MET A 282 -13.94 16.15 5.88
C MET A 282 -13.85 15.76 7.37
N PHE A 283 -14.84 16.16 8.18
CA PHE A 283 -14.74 16.11 9.65
C PHE A 283 -15.68 15.08 10.30
N ILE A 284 -16.64 14.52 9.56
CA ILE A 284 -17.53 13.46 10.04
C ILE A 284 -17.20 12.13 9.37
N VAL A 285 -17.28 12.10 8.03
CA VAL A 285 -17.20 10.87 7.24
C VAL A 285 -15.77 10.40 7.08
N THR A 286 -14.86 11.32 6.73
CA THR A 286 -13.44 11.03 6.61
C THR A 286 -12.68 11.52 7.85
N MET A 287 -13.24 11.29 9.05
CA MET A 287 -12.62 11.69 10.31
C MET A 287 -11.24 11.02 10.44
N GLY A 288 -10.18 11.82 10.33
CA GLY A 288 -8.80 11.34 10.27
C GLY A 288 -8.48 10.54 9.01
N GLY A 289 -9.13 10.85 7.88
CA GLY A 289 -8.96 10.21 6.58
C GLY A 289 -10.08 9.25 6.19
N THR A 290 -9.99 8.68 4.99
CA THR A 290 -11.03 7.78 4.44
C THR A 290 -11.22 6.55 5.33
N GLY A 291 -12.47 6.21 5.65
CA GLY A 291 -12.82 5.13 6.57
C GLY A 291 -13.07 5.60 8.01
N ALA A 292 -13.00 6.90 8.30
CA ALA A 292 -13.08 7.45 9.66
C ALA A 292 -11.99 6.83 10.57
N THR A 293 -10.75 6.84 10.06
CA THR A 293 -9.64 6.11 10.69
C THR A 293 -8.96 6.85 11.84
N LEU A 294 -9.42 8.03 12.26
CA LEU A 294 -8.77 8.84 13.29
C LEU A 294 -8.33 8.00 14.50
N VAL A 295 -9.22 7.15 15.00
CA VAL A 295 -8.98 6.33 16.20
C VAL A 295 -8.07 5.12 15.95
N VAL A 296 -7.91 4.68 14.70
CA VAL A 296 -7.24 3.42 14.34
C VAL A 296 -5.75 3.45 14.69
N PRO A 297 -4.94 4.44 14.29
CA PRO A 297 -3.53 4.52 14.70
C PRO A 297 -3.34 4.53 16.22
N PHE A 298 -4.23 5.20 16.97
CA PHE A 298 -4.17 5.24 18.42
C PHE A 298 -4.44 3.86 19.03
N MET A 299 -5.45 3.15 18.53
CA MET A 299 -5.69 1.76 18.95
C MET A 299 -4.53 0.85 18.56
N PHE A 300 -3.93 1.02 17.38
CA PHE A 300 -2.72 0.31 16.98
C PHE A 300 -1.57 0.61 17.95
N MET A 301 -1.39 1.86 18.37
CA MET A 301 -0.30 2.26 19.25
C MET A 301 -0.47 1.73 20.68
N TRP A 302 -1.69 1.74 21.22
CA TRP A 302 -1.95 1.47 22.64
C TRP A 302 -2.53 0.08 22.94
N LEU A 303 -3.38 -0.46 22.06
CA LEU A 303 -4.18 -1.66 22.36
C LEU A 303 -3.60 -2.95 21.76
N THR A 304 -2.76 -2.84 20.74
CA THR A 304 -2.17 -4.02 20.08
C THR A 304 -1.04 -4.63 20.90
N LYS A 305 -0.78 -5.92 20.70
CA LYS A 305 0.30 -6.70 21.29
C LYS A 305 1.45 -6.93 20.32
N SER A 306 1.16 -7.04 19.01
CA SER A 306 2.19 -7.16 17.97
C SER A 306 3.14 -5.96 18.00
N LYS A 307 4.44 -6.23 17.93
CA LYS A 307 5.46 -5.17 17.87
C LYS A 307 5.32 -4.38 16.56
N ARG A 308 5.02 -5.07 15.46
CA ARG A 308 4.79 -4.48 14.14
C ARG A 308 3.62 -3.51 14.16
N ASN A 309 2.46 -3.94 14.66
CA ASN A 309 1.25 -3.10 14.69
C ASN A 309 1.46 -1.86 15.58
N ARG A 310 2.12 -1.99 16.74
CA ARG A 310 2.48 -0.82 17.57
C ARG A 310 3.35 0.19 16.85
N ALA A 311 4.37 -0.27 16.11
CA ALA A 311 5.28 0.60 15.37
C ALA A 311 4.53 1.38 14.27
N ILE A 312 3.67 0.68 13.51
CA ILE A 312 2.85 1.30 12.46
C ILE A 312 1.88 2.33 13.07
N GLY A 313 1.22 1.99 14.18
CA GLY A 313 0.32 2.90 14.89
C GLY A 313 1.02 4.21 15.25
N ARG A 314 2.19 4.12 15.91
CA ARG A 314 3.00 5.30 16.28
C ARG A 314 3.37 6.17 15.09
N ALA A 315 3.81 5.56 13.99
CA ALA A 315 4.19 6.30 12.78
C ALA A 315 2.98 6.98 12.10
N SER A 316 1.76 6.49 12.31
CA SER A 316 0.57 6.94 11.59
C SER A 316 -0.28 7.95 12.36
N VAL A 317 -0.09 8.09 13.68
CA VAL A 317 -0.92 8.98 14.53
C VAL A 317 -0.90 10.43 14.04
N VAL A 318 0.29 11.01 13.85
CA VAL A 318 0.41 12.43 13.49
C VAL A 318 -0.21 12.72 12.12
N PRO A 319 0.14 12.00 11.03
CA PRO A 319 -0.50 12.21 9.72
C PRO A 319 -2.02 12.08 9.77
N THR A 320 -2.53 11.03 10.43
CA THR A 320 -3.97 10.75 10.51
C THR A 320 -4.71 11.85 11.25
N PHE A 321 -4.08 12.48 12.26
CA PHE A 321 -4.65 13.60 12.98
C PHE A 321 -4.97 14.80 12.07
N PHE A 322 -4.21 14.97 10.98
CA PHE A 322 -4.39 16.01 9.95
C PHE A 322 -5.08 15.47 8.68
N GLY A 323 -5.80 14.35 8.77
CA GLY A 323 -6.56 13.78 7.65
C GLY A 323 -5.74 12.97 6.63
N VAL A 324 -4.43 12.82 6.83
CA VAL A 324 -3.52 12.04 5.96
C VAL A 324 -3.33 10.65 6.55
N ASN A 325 -4.12 9.67 6.09
CA ASN A 325 -4.16 8.33 6.70
C ASN A 325 -3.44 7.24 5.90
N GLU A 326 -2.81 7.58 4.78
CA GLU A 326 -2.05 6.64 3.96
C GLU A 326 -1.03 5.79 4.76
N PRO A 327 -0.30 6.33 5.76
CA PRO A 327 0.60 5.52 6.57
C PRO A 327 -0.07 4.34 7.27
N ILE A 328 -1.30 4.50 7.79
CA ILE A 328 -2.02 3.38 8.42
C ILE A 328 -2.67 2.49 7.37
N LEU A 329 -3.21 3.07 6.29
CA LEU A 329 -3.92 2.33 5.26
C LEU A 329 -3.03 1.34 4.52
N PHE A 330 -1.78 1.71 4.23
CA PHE A 330 -0.82 0.86 3.54
C PHE A 330 0.15 0.17 4.49
N GLY A 331 0.54 0.81 5.60
CA GLY A 331 1.47 0.24 6.58
C GLY A 331 0.87 -0.94 7.35
N ALA A 332 -0.39 -0.83 7.81
CA ALA A 332 -1.11 -1.91 8.50
C ALA A 332 -1.96 -2.78 7.55
N PRO A 333 -1.64 -2.76 6.25
CA PRO A 333 -2.56 -2.87 5.10
C PRO A 333 -4.04 -3.00 5.50
N LEU A 334 -4.72 -1.88 5.75
CA LEU A 334 -6.19 -1.88 5.92
C LEU A 334 -6.88 -2.05 4.56
N VAL A 335 -6.31 -1.43 3.53
CA VAL A 335 -6.78 -1.55 2.15
C VAL A 335 -6.66 -2.99 1.69
N LEU A 336 -7.71 -3.50 1.04
CA LEU A 336 -7.83 -4.87 0.54
C LEU A 336 -7.72 -5.97 1.62
N ASN A 337 -7.71 -5.61 2.90
CA ASN A 337 -7.70 -6.58 3.99
C ASN A 337 -9.12 -6.92 4.41
N PRO A 338 -9.60 -8.15 4.14
CA PRO A 338 -11.01 -8.50 4.36
C PRO A 338 -11.47 -8.37 5.82
N ILE A 339 -10.55 -8.42 6.80
CA ILE A 339 -10.87 -8.21 8.21
C ILE A 339 -11.39 -6.79 8.43
N PHE A 340 -10.78 -5.79 7.76
CA PHE A 340 -11.16 -4.39 7.91
C PHE A 340 -12.27 -3.95 6.95
N PHE A 341 -12.74 -4.80 6.03
CA PHE A 341 -13.79 -4.44 5.06
C PHE A 341 -15.03 -3.84 5.72
N ILE A 342 -15.56 -4.52 6.73
CA ILE A 342 -16.77 -4.11 7.43
C ILE A 342 -16.56 -2.78 8.18
N PRO A 343 -15.61 -2.67 9.13
CA PRO A 343 -15.47 -1.43 9.89
C PRO A 343 -15.05 -0.25 9.00
N PHE A 344 -14.27 -0.48 7.95
CA PHE A 344 -13.83 0.59 7.05
C PHE A 344 -14.99 1.25 6.29
N ILE A 345 -15.99 0.49 5.87
CA ILE A 345 -17.16 1.01 5.15
C ILE A 345 -18.26 1.45 6.12
N LEU A 346 -18.47 0.69 7.20
CA LEU A 346 -19.56 0.94 8.14
C LEU A 346 -19.35 2.21 8.96
N THR A 347 -18.13 2.46 9.44
CA THR A 347 -17.87 3.60 10.35
C THR A 347 -18.27 4.95 9.73
N PRO A 348 -17.84 5.31 8.50
CA PRO A 348 -18.27 6.56 7.87
C PRO A 348 -19.79 6.67 7.67
N ILE A 349 -20.48 5.56 7.37
CA ILE A 349 -21.93 5.52 7.22
C ILE A 349 -22.62 5.79 8.56
N VAL A 350 -22.16 5.13 9.62
CA VAL A 350 -22.69 5.33 10.96
C VAL A 350 -22.44 6.77 11.43
N ASN A 351 -21.27 7.33 11.15
CA ASN A 351 -20.94 8.70 11.53
C ASN A 351 -21.85 9.72 10.87
N VAL A 352 -22.12 9.59 9.57
CA VAL A 352 -23.05 10.51 8.89
C VAL A 352 -24.49 10.31 9.35
N TRP A 353 -24.90 9.09 9.73
CA TRP A 353 -26.23 8.84 10.29
C TRP A 353 -26.41 9.48 11.66
N ILE A 354 -25.41 9.36 12.53
CA ILE A 354 -25.39 10.02 13.85
C ILE A 354 -25.40 11.53 13.65
N PHE A 355 -24.58 12.07 12.74
CA PHE A 355 -24.59 13.49 12.42
C PHE A 355 -25.98 13.95 11.96
N LYS A 356 -26.59 13.25 10.99
CA LYS A 356 -27.97 13.54 10.54
C LYS A 356 -28.98 13.53 11.67
N PHE A 357 -28.90 12.57 12.59
CA PHE A 357 -29.77 12.52 13.76
C PHE A 357 -29.60 13.75 14.68
N PHE A 358 -28.36 14.20 14.89
CA PHE A 358 -28.09 15.42 15.65
C PHE A 358 -28.71 16.66 14.99
N ILE A 359 -28.68 16.75 13.66
CA ILE A 359 -29.27 17.86 12.90
C ILE A 359 -30.79 17.82 12.93
N ASP A 360 -31.38 16.70 12.53
CA ASP A 360 -32.82 16.59 12.28
C ASP A 360 -33.64 16.46 13.57
N VAL A 361 -33.10 15.77 14.59
CA VAL A 361 -33.86 15.39 15.80
C VAL A 361 -33.43 16.20 17.02
N LEU A 362 -32.13 16.42 17.20
CA LEU A 362 -31.62 17.17 18.36
C LEU A 362 -31.52 18.68 18.12
N GLY A 363 -31.80 19.16 16.90
CA GLY A 363 -31.80 20.57 16.55
C GLY A 363 -30.40 21.21 16.53
N MET A 364 -29.33 20.43 16.32
CA MET A 364 -27.99 20.96 16.09
C MET A 364 -27.93 21.61 14.70
N ASN A 365 -27.35 22.80 14.55
CA ASN A 365 -27.13 23.38 13.22
C ASN A 365 -25.98 22.67 12.50
N SER A 366 -26.12 22.48 11.19
CA SER A 366 -25.10 21.86 10.33
C SER A 366 -23.92 22.80 10.07
N PHE A 367 -22.96 22.35 9.26
CA PHE A 367 -21.77 23.11 8.90
C PHE A 367 -22.14 24.39 8.14
N THR A 368 -21.54 25.50 8.56
CA THR A 368 -21.74 26.85 7.98
C THR A 368 -20.45 27.46 7.44
N ALA A 369 -19.31 26.79 7.66
CA ALA A 369 -17.99 27.27 7.26
C ALA A 369 -17.19 26.17 6.55
N ASN A 370 -16.44 26.59 5.52
CA ASN A 370 -15.45 25.74 4.87
C ASN A 370 -14.12 25.92 5.59
N LEU A 371 -13.68 24.88 6.31
CA LEU A 371 -12.38 24.85 6.96
C LEU A 371 -11.37 24.08 6.10
N PRO A 372 -10.06 24.34 6.28
CA PRO A 372 -9.02 23.51 5.68
C PRO A 372 -9.22 22.04 6.06
N TRP A 373 -9.12 21.14 5.07
CA TRP A 373 -9.29 19.69 5.29
C TRP A 373 -8.26 19.10 6.27
N THR A 374 -7.12 19.78 6.44
CA THR A 374 -6.06 19.41 7.39
C THR A 374 -6.39 19.78 8.83
N THR A 375 -7.43 20.57 9.09
CA THR A 375 -7.86 20.86 10.47
C THR A 375 -8.19 19.55 11.19
N PRO A 376 -7.62 19.28 12.39
CA PRO A 376 -7.90 18.04 13.10
C PRO A 376 -9.39 17.80 13.27
N ALA A 377 -9.88 16.66 12.80
CA ALA A 377 -11.31 16.47 12.54
C ALA A 377 -12.24 16.75 13.74
N PRO A 378 -11.92 16.37 15.00
CA PRO A 378 -12.76 16.74 16.14
C PRO A 378 -12.86 18.26 16.34
N LEU A 379 -11.77 18.99 16.08
CA LEU A 379 -11.74 20.45 16.13
C LEU A 379 -12.47 21.05 14.93
N GLY A 380 -12.24 20.52 13.72
CA GLY A 380 -12.90 20.97 12.49
C GLY A 380 -14.42 20.81 12.55
N LEU A 381 -14.91 19.72 13.16
CA LEU A 381 -16.33 19.51 13.45
C LEU A 381 -16.89 20.65 14.29
N VAL A 382 -16.27 20.92 15.45
CA VAL A 382 -16.75 21.91 16.41
C VAL A 382 -16.66 23.34 15.85
N LEU A 383 -15.56 23.69 15.19
CA LEU A 383 -15.39 25.01 14.57
C LEU A 383 -16.36 25.21 13.40
N GLY A 384 -16.48 24.21 12.52
CA GLY A 384 -17.28 24.31 11.28
C GLY A 384 -18.79 24.34 11.53
N THR A 385 -19.22 23.92 12.72
CA THR A 385 -20.61 23.97 13.19
C THR A 385 -20.83 25.08 14.23
N ASN A 386 -19.98 26.13 14.22
CA ASN A 386 -20.16 27.34 15.02
C ASN A 386 -20.16 27.13 16.55
N LEU A 387 -19.28 26.24 17.05
CA LEU A 387 -19.02 26.05 18.50
C LEU A 387 -20.26 25.68 19.34
N GLN A 388 -21.27 25.07 18.74
CA GLN A 388 -22.47 24.65 19.46
C GLN A 388 -22.15 23.57 20.50
N VAL A 389 -22.83 23.59 21.64
CA VAL A 389 -22.63 22.58 22.71
C VAL A 389 -22.83 21.16 22.17
N LEU A 390 -23.84 20.95 21.34
CA LEU A 390 -24.13 19.66 20.71
C LEU A 390 -22.99 19.17 19.79
N SER A 391 -22.19 20.07 19.22
CA SER A 391 -21.04 19.72 18.38
C SER A 391 -19.92 19.05 19.20
N PHE A 392 -19.67 19.52 20.42
CA PHE A 392 -18.71 18.87 21.33
C PHE A 392 -19.18 17.48 21.75
N VAL A 393 -20.48 17.35 22.04
CA VAL A 393 -21.09 16.06 22.36
C VAL A 393 -20.98 15.10 21.17
N LEU A 394 -21.30 15.58 19.95
CA LEU A 394 -21.17 14.78 18.74
C LEU A 394 -19.74 14.30 18.53
N ALA A 395 -18.73 15.17 18.66
CA ALA A 395 -17.34 14.79 18.50
C ALA A 395 -16.94 13.63 19.44
N ALA A 396 -17.35 13.70 20.71
CA ALA A 396 -17.10 12.63 21.68
C ALA A 396 -17.86 11.34 21.32
N VAL A 397 -19.12 11.44 20.87
CA VAL A 397 -19.93 10.29 20.43
C VAL A 397 -19.30 9.60 19.23
N LEU A 398 -18.90 10.34 18.20
CA LEU A 398 -18.28 9.77 17.00
C LEU A 398 -16.98 9.03 17.34
N ILE A 399 -16.08 9.64 18.12
CA ILE A 399 -14.84 8.97 18.57
C ILE A 399 -15.15 7.67 19.32
N ALA A 400 -16.12 7.69 20.23
CA ALA A 400 -16.50 6.49 20.98
C ALA A 400 -17.07 5.39 20.07
N VAL A 401 -17.95 5.76 19.13
CA VAL A 401 -18.55 4.82 18.17
C VAL A 401 -17.50 4.24 17.23
N ASP A 402 -16.58 5.06 16.72
CA ASP A 402 -15.49 4.60 15.85
C ASP A 402 -14.62 3.56 16.57
N VAL A 403 -14.26 3.81 17.84
CA VAL A 403 -13.53 2.83 18.67
C VAL A 403 -14.33 1.54 18.80
N LEU A 404 -15.63 1.62 19.11
CA LEU A 404 -16.48 0.44 19.28
C LEU A 404 -16.61 -0.39 18.00
N ILE A 405 -16.70 0.25 16.83
CA ILE A 405 -16.81 -0.43 15.53
C ILE A 405 -15.48 -1.11 15.17
N TYR A 406 -14.35 -0.41 15.29
CA TYR A 406 -13.05 -0.91 14.85
C TYR A 406 -12.39 -1.91 15.81
N TYR A 407 -12.59 -1.75 17.12
CA TYR A 407 -11.94 -2.57 18.15
C TYR A 407 -12.02 -4.09 17.93
N PRO A 408 -13.20 -4.72 17.65
CA PRO A 408 -13.27 -6.17 17.48
C PRO A 408 -12.42 -6.68 16.30
N PHE A 409 -12.38 -5.95 15.19
CA PHE A 409 -11.63 -6.33 14.01
C PHE A 409 -10.12 -6.13 14.20
N LEU A 410 -9.75 -5.04 14.88
CA LEU A 410 -8.36 -4.78 15.25
C LEU A 410 -7.79 -5.88 16.14
N LYS A 411 -8.57 -6.36 17.11
CA LYS A 411 -8.14 -7.45 17.98
C LYS A 411 -7.88 -8.74 17.21
N VAL A 412 -8.79 -9.14 16.33
CA VAL A 412 -8.63 -10.34 15.48
C VAL A 412 -7.41 -10.20 14.58
N TYR A 413 -7.22 -9.03 13.97
CA TYR A 413 -6.04 -8.78 13.13
C TYR A 413 -4.75 -8.86 13.95
N ASP A 414 -4.70 -8.22 15.11
CA ASP A 414 -3.51 -8.20 15.95
C ASP A 414 -3.09 -9.60 16.43
N GLU A 415 -4.05 -10.45 16.78
CA GLU A 415 -3.79 -11.84 17.18
C GLU A 415 -3.21 -12.67 16.02
N GLN A 416 -3.67 -12.45 14.78
CA GLN A 416 -3.08 -13.10 13.60
C GLN A 416 -1.63 -12.69 13.40
N ILE A 417 -1.34 -11.39 13.48
CA ILE A 417 0.01 -10.87 13.28
C ILE A 417 0.94 -11.27 14.43
N LEU A 418 0.44 -11.29 15.66
CA LEU A 418 1.19 -11.75 16.82
C LEU A 418 1.54 -13.24 16.68
N ALA A 419 0.62 -14.08 16.19
CA ALA A 419 0.90 -15.48 15.92
C ALA A 419 1.99 -15.66 14.84
N GLU A 420 1.97 -14.84 13.78
CA GLU A 420 3.01 -14.81 12.75
C GLU A 420 4.38 -14.36 13.30
N GLU A 421 4.39 -13.36 14.20
CA GLU A 421 5.60 -12.89 14.89
C GLU A 421 6.20 -13.99 15.79
N ILE A 422 5.37 -14.71 16.54
CA ILE A 422 5.80 -15.80 17.43
C ILE A 422 6.31 -17.00 16.61
N ALA A 423 5.67 -17.32 15.50
CA ALA A 423 6.05 -18.43 14.63
C ALA A 423 7.33 -18.19 13.80
N GLY A 424 7.95 -17.01 13.88
CA GLY A 424 9.19 -16.69 13.17
C GLY A 424 9.04 -16.58 11.64
N ASN A 425 7.80 -16.45 11.14
CA ASN A 425 7.44 -16.38 9.71
C ASN A 425 7.46 -14.96 9.14
N THR A 426 8.24 -14.03 9.70
CA THR A 426 8.15 -12.62 9.35
C THR A 426 9.14 -12.21 8.26
N SER A 427 8.68 -12.12 7.02
CA SER A 427 9.38 -11.55 5.85
C SER A 427 9.59 -10.02 5.89
N HIS A 428 9.31 -9.34 7.01
CA HIS A 428 9.22 -7.87 7.06
C HIS A 428 9.92 -7.20 8.25
N GLN A 429 10.84 -7.89 8.94
CA GLN A 429 11.64 -7.31 10.03
C GLN A 429 12.53 -6.12 9.59
N SER A 430 12.76 -5.95 8.27
CA SER A 430 13.46 -4.78 7.71
C SER A 430 12.63 -3.49 7.72
N LEU A 431 11.29 -3.57 7.81
CA LEU A 431 10.43 -2.38 7.88
C LEU A 431 10.44 -1.74 9.27
N THR A 432 10.50 -2.54 10.34
CA THR A 432 10.64 -2.03 11.71
C THR A 432 11.92 -1.23 11.89
N ASP A 433 13.02 -1.69 11.30
CA ASP A 433 14.30 -1.01 11.37
C ASP A 433 14.36 0.22 10.45
N LYS A 434 13.73 0.17 9.26
CA LYS A 434 13.66 1.32 8.34
C LYS A 434 12.73 2.43 8.83
N VAL A 435 11.54 2.09 9.34
CA VAL A 435 10.59 3.07 9.89
C VAL A 435 11.12 3.65 11.21
N ALA A 436 11.77 2.85 12.06
CA ALA A 436 12.46 3.40 13.24
C ALA A 436 13.66 4.28 12.85
N ALA A 437 14.43 3.92 11.82
CA ALA A 437 15.55 4.71 11.32
C ALA A 437 15.13 6.00 10.61
N SER A 438 13.95 6.04 9.98
CA SER A 438 13.40 7.27 9.37
C SER A 438 13.04 8.36 10.37
N PHE A 439 12.97 8.04 11.67
CA PHE A 439 12.66 8.98 12.75
C PHE A 439 13.74 9.05 13.84
N ASP A 440 14.88 8.39 13.64
CA ASP A 440 16.07 8.54 14.49
C ASP A 440 17.12 9.38 13.75
N THR A 441 17.16 10.68 14.04
CA THR A 441 18.01 11.68 13.38
C THR A 441 19.52 11.50 13.62
N LYS A 442 19.97 10.38 14.19
CA LYS A 442 21.39 10.12 14.50
C LYS A 442 22.11 9.17 13.55
N LYS A 443 21.46 8.61 12.53
CA LYS A 443 22.09 7.63 11.61
C LYS A 443 22.14 8.01 10.12
N ALA A 444 21.89 9.27 9.78
CA ALA A 444 21.97 9.76 8.40
C ALA A 444 23.40 10.20 7.95
N GLN A 445 24.42 10.11 8.81
CA GLN A 445 25.76 10.66 8.53
C GLN A 445 26.90 9.64 8.35
N ALA A 446 26.63 8.33 8.37
CA ALA A 446 27.71 7.34 8.46
C ALA A 446 27.60 6.19 7.46
N ILE A 447 27.37 6.46 6.16
CA ILE A 447 27.67 5.47 5.11
C ILE A 447 28.19 6.18 3.86
N LEU A 448 29.50 6.43 3.81
CA LEU A 448 30.25 6.70 2.59
C LEU A 448 31.64 6.08 2.74
N GLN A 449 32.02 5.29 1.71
CA GLN A 449 33.34 4.65 1.48
C GLN A 449 33.59 3.36 2.30
N LYS A 450 34.12 2.25 1.74
CA LYS A 450 35.03 2.06 0.60
C LYS A 450 34.99 0.59 0.13
N HIS A 451 35.35 0.34 -1.14
CA HIS A 451 35.57 -0.97 -1.74
C HIS A 451 37.03 -1.48 -1.55
N GLN A 452 37.15 -2.80 -1.29
CA GLN A 452 38.18 -3.81 -1.66
C GLN A 452 39.67 -3.64 -1.26
N PRO A 453 40.43 -4.74 -0.97
CA PRO A 453 40.60 -5.93 -1.82
C PRO A 453 40.51 -7.32 -1.15
N ILE A 454 40.52 -8.34 -2.00
CA ILE A 454 40.29 -9.77 -1.74
C ILE A 454 41.52 -10.43 -1.09
N THR A 455 41.31 -11.09 0.05
CA THR A 455 42.06 -12.25 0.53
C THR A 455 41.04 -13.24 1.09
N ALA A 456 40.53 -14.10 0.20
CA ALA A 456 39.57 -15.20 0.38
C ALA A 456 38.64 -15.12 1.61
N GLU A 457 37.74 -14.13 1.61
CA GLU A 457 36.63 -14.03 2.55
C GLU A 457 35.45 -14.87 2.02
N ALA A 458 34.87 -15.75 2.83
CA ALA A 458 33.78 -16.62 2.41
C ALA A 458 32.43 -15.89 2.49
N ASN A 459 31.75 -15.78 1.37
CA ASN A 459 30.40 -15.22 1.28
C ASN A 459 29.38 -16.34 1.53
N ILE A 460 28.51 -16.14 2.52
CA ILE A 460 27.50 -17.11 2.97
C ILE A 460 26.12 -16.54 2.69
N LEU A 461 25.28 -17.29 1.99
CA LEU A 461 23.89 -16.92 1.74
C LEU A 461 22.97 -17.75 2.62
N VAL A 462 22.25 -17.11 3.53
CA VAL A 462 21.17 -17.77 4.28
C VAL A 462 19.87 -17.56 3.52
N LEU A 463 19.18 -18.65 3.17
CA LEU A 463 17.91 -18.61 2.45
C LEU A 463 16.74 -18.96 3.37
N CYS A 464 15.66 -18.17 3.29
CA CYS A 464 14.36 -18.57 3.81
C CYS A 464 13.25 -18.22 2.82
N ALA A 465 11.98 -18.45 3.16
CA ALA A 465 10.86 -18.20 2.24
C ALA A 465 10.68 -16.72 1.87
N GLY A 466 11.13 -15.78 2.72
CA GLY A 466 10.87 -14.34 2.55
C GLY A 466 11.93 -13.40 3.13
N GLY A 467 13.20 -13.81 3.23
CA GLY A 467 14.33 -12.99 3.67
C GLY A 467 14.45 -12.72 5.18
N GLY A 468 13.33 -12.77 5.92
CA GLY A 468 13.30 -12.43 7.34
C GLY A 468 13.99 -13.43 8.26
N THR A 469 13.57 -14.70 8.23
CA THR A 469 14.19 -15.76 9.03
C THR A 469 15.68 -15.89 8.71
N SER A 470 16.05 -15.88 7.42
CA SER A 470 17.45 -15.83 6.96
C SER A 470 18.25 -14.66 7.53
N GLY A 471 17.59 -13.51 7.75
CA GLY A 471 18.18 -12.34 8.38
C GLY A 471 18.63 -12.59 9.82
N LEU A 472 17.94 -13.45 10.58
CA LEU A 472 18.31 -13.74 11.97
C LEU A 472 19.69 -14.42 12.04
N LEU A 473 19.88 -15.49 11.27
CA LEU A 473 21.15 -16.21 11.24
C LEU A 473 22.24 -15.42 10.52
N ALA A 474 21.91 -14.75 9.40
CA ALA A 474 22.89 -13.91 8.70
C ALA A 474 23.41 -12.79 9.61
N ASN A 475 22.54 -12.10 10.36
CA ASN A 475 22.95 -11.07 11.31
C ASN A 475 23.76 -11.65 12.49
N ALA A 476 23.41 -12.83 12.99
CA ALA A 476 24.18 -13.51 14.03
C ALA A 476 25.59 -13.83 13.53
N LEU A 477 25.71 -14.36 12.31
CA LEU A 477 26.99 -14.63 11.63
C LEU A 477 27.79 -13.35 11.40
N THR A 478 27.19 -12.27 10.88
CA THR A 478 27.89 -11.00 10.66
C THR A 478 28.42 -10.41 11.97
N LYS A 479 27.61 -10.44 13.04
CA LYS A 479 28.03 -9.96 14.38
C LYS A 479 29.16 -10.82 14.94
N ALA A 480 29.04 -12.14 14.82
CA ALA A 480 30.06 -13.08 15.27
C ALA A 480 31.36 -12.92 14.48
N ALA A 481 31.29 -12.85 13.16
CA ALA A 481 32.45 -12.66 12.29
C ALA A 481 33.21 -11.37 12.64
N LYS A 482 32.48 -10.27 12.89
CA LYS A 482 33.11 -9.02 13.36
C LYS A 482 33.73 -9.14 14.75
N LYS A 483 33.05 -9.82 15.68
CA LYS A 483 33.52 -9.98 17.06
C LYS A 483 34.76 -10.87 17.17
N TYR A 484 34.80 -11.93 16.38
CA TYR A 484 35.86 -12.95 16.42
C TYR A 484 36.85 -12.82 15.25
N GLN A 485 36.77 -11.75 14.46
CA GLN A 485 37.60 -11.49 13.28
C GLN A 485 37.64 -12.67 12.29
N ALA A 486 36.50 -13.35 12.11
CA ALA A 486 36.39 -14.45 11.16
C ALA A 486 36.21 -13.90 9.73
N PRO A 487 36.88 -14.49 8.71
CA PRO A 487 36.83 -14.03 7.32
C PRO A 487 35.55 -14.47 6.60
N ILE A 488 34.38 -14.12 7.15
CA ILE A 488 33.07 -14.54 6.67
C ILE A 488 32.14 -13.33 6.50
N LYS A 489 31.47 -13.26 5.34
CA LYS A 489 30.39 -12.31 5.06
C LYS A 489 29.09 -13.06 4.86
N ALA A 490 28.13 -12.85 5.77
CA ALA A 490 26.81 -13.45 5.64
C ALA A 490 25.79 -12.46 5.06
N ALA A 491 24.97 -12.92 4.12
CA ALA A 491 23.84 -12.21 3.56
C ALA A 491 22.56 -13.04 3.70
N ALA A 492 21.42 -12.36 3.74
CA ALA A 492 20.11 -12.99 3.78
C ALA A 492 19.44 -12.88 2.41
N GLY A 493 18.79 -13.96 1.98
CA GLY A 493 18.05 -14.01 0.72
C GLY A 493 16.73 -14.75 0.87
N SER A 494 15.83 -14.54 -0.09
CA SER A 494 14.61 -15.33 -0.20
C SER A 494 14.75 -16.42 -1.25
N TYR A 495 14.15 -17.57 -0.97
CA TYR A 495 13.94 -18.61 -1.97
C TYR A 495 13.16 -18.02 -3.17
N GLY A 496 13.66 -18.24 -4.39
CA GLY A 496 13.16 -17.64 -5.62
C GLY A 496 13.90 -16.38 -6.10
N ALA A 497 14.39 -15.52 -5.19
CA ALA A 497 15.15 -14.31 -5.56
C ALA A 497 16.68 -14.53 -5.57
N HIS A 498 17.15 -15.68 -5.08
CA HIS A 498 18.56 -15.99 -4.94
C HIS A 498 19.27 -16.39 -6.24
N ARG A 499 18.51 -16.72 -7.29
CA ARG A 499 19.04 -17.30 -8.53
C ARG A 499 20.06 -16.40 -9.23
N GLU A 500 19.82 -15.09 -9.25
CA GLU A 500 20.70 -14.10 -9.91
C GLU A 500 21.96 -13.78 -9.10
N ILE A 501 21.98 -14.11 -7.81
CA ILE A 501 23.07 -13.78 -6.89
C ILE A 501 23.87 -15.00 -6.43
N LEU A 502 23.43 -16.21 -6.77
CA LEU A 502 23.94 -17.47 -6.21
C LEU A 502 25.45 -17.63 -6.45
N SER A 503 25.94 -17.27 -7.64
CA SER A 503 27.35 -17.34 -8.03
C SER A 503 28.31 -16.49 -7.18
N GLN A 504 27.79 -15.58 -6.35
CA GLN A 504 28.58 -14.69 -5.48
C GLN A 504 28.95 -15.35 -4.15
N TYR A 505 28.38 -16.51 -3.83
CA TYR A 505 28.47 -17.17 -2.53
C TYR A 505 29.21 -18.52 -2.61
N GLN A 506 29.86 -18.89 -1.51
CA GLN A 506 30.60 -20.16 -1.38
C GLN A 506 29.81 -21.21 -0.58
N LEU A 507 28.89 -20.77 0.28
CA LEU A 507 27.98 -21.63 1.04
C LEU A 507 26.57 -21.04 1.06
N VAL A 508 25.58 -21.91 0.85
CA VAL A 508 24.16 -21.60 1.03
C VAL A 508 23.62 -22.38 2.23
N ILE A 509 22.95 -21.69 3.15
CA ILE A 509 22.32 -22.29 4.33
C ILE A 509 20.81 -22.14 4.22
N LEU A 510 20.09 -23.26 4.20
CA LEU A 510 18.64 -23.28 4.17
C LEU A 510 18.08 -23.21 5.58
N ALA A 511 17.27 -22.17 5.83
CA ALA A 511 16.44 -22.09 7.01
C ALA A 511 15.36 -23.19 6.99
N PRO A 512 14.82 -23.60 8.16
CA PRO A 512 13.91 -24.73 8.27
C PRO A 512 12.70 -24.66 7.34
N GLN A 513 12.18 -23.46 7.05
CA GLN A 513 10.99 -23.31 6.19
C GLN A 513 11.25 -23.63 4.71
N VAL A 514 12.49 -23.62 4.26
CA VAL A 514 12.89 -23.92 2.88
C VAL A 514 13.79 -25.14 2.78
N ALA A 515 14.03 -25.83 3.90
CA ALA A 515 14.83 -27.04 3.96
C ALA A 515 14.22 -28.20 3.13
N SER A 516 12.91 -28.18 2.88
CA SER A 516 12.24 -29.10 1.95
C SER A 516 12.72 -28.98 0.51
N ASN A 517 13.31 -27.84 0.13
CA ASN A 517 13.77 -27.55 -1.22
C ASN A 517 15.27 -27.87 -1.39
N TYR A 518 15.84 -28.68 -0.49
CA TYR A 518 17.27 -28.98 -0.47
C TYR A 518 17.74 -29.61 -1.78
N GLU A 519 17.02 -30.60 -2.30
CA GLU A 519 17.38 -31.27 -3.56
C GLU A 519 17.34 -30.32 -4.76
N ASP A 520 16.35 -29.41 -4.81
CA ASP A 520 16.22 -28.43 -5.88
C ASP A 520 17.39 -27.44 -5.89
N ILE A 521 17.76 -26.95 -4.71
CA ILE A 521 18.88 -25.99 -4.57
C ILE A 521 20.20 -26.70 -4.77
N LYS A 522 20.31 -27.98 -4.38
CA LYS A 522 21.52 -28.79 -4.59
C LYS A 522 21.87 -28.88 -6.08
N LEU A 523 20.88 -29.05 -6.95
CA LEU A 523 21.08 -29.03 -8.41
C LEU A 523 21.59 -27.68 -8.92
N GLU A 524 21.17 -26.57 -8.31
CA GLU A 524 21.64 -25.22 -8.66
C GLU A 524 23.04 -24.94 -8.10
N THR A 525 23.33 -25.34 -6.86
CA THR A 525 24.60 -25.10 -6.17
C THR A 525 25.72 -26.02 -6.68
N ASP A 526 25.44 -27.30 -6.95
CA ASP A 526 26.44 -28.26 -7.44
C ASP A 526 26.97 -27.83 -8.82
N LYS A 527 26.13 -27.26 -9.69
CA LYS A 527 26.54 -26.68 -10.99
C LYS A 527 27.52 -25.51 -10.86
N LEU A 528 27.45 -24.79 -9.74
CA LEU A 528 28.26 -23.61 -9.46
C LEU A 528 29.43 -23.91 -8.50
N GLY A 529 29.57 -25.16 -8.04
CA GLY A 529 30.58 -25.55 -7.05
C GLY A 529 30.34 -24.94 -5.66
N ILE A 530 29.10 -24.61 -5.32
CA ILE A 530 28.70 -23.95 -4.07
C ILE A 530 28.28 -25.02 -3.05
N LYS A 531 28.71 -24.89 -1.80
CA LYS A 531 28.29 -25.79 -0.72
C LYS A 531 26.85 -25.50 -0.29
N LEU A 532 26.12 -26.53 0.12
CA LEU A 532 24.72 -26.40 0.54
C LEU A 532 24.47 -27.15 1.85
N ALA A 533 24.04 -26.40 2.87
CA ALA A 533 23.64 -26.91 4.17
C ALA A 533 22.15 -26.64 4.43
N LYS A 534 21.49 -27.56 5.13
CA LYS A 534 20.15 -27.34 5.69
C LYS A 534 20.22 -27.37 7.21
N THR A 535 19.27 -26.71 7.85
CA THR A 535 19.18 -26.64 9.31
C THR A 535 17.80 -27.08 9.77
N GLU A 536 17.76 -27.76 10.92
CA GLU A 536 16.50 -28.09 11.58
C GLU A 536 16.01 -26.95 12.48
N GLY A 537 14.72 -26.96 12.86
CA GLY A 537 14.11 -25.88 13.65
C GLY A 537 14.87 -25.54 14.94
N ALA A 538 15.20 -26.55 15.75
CA ALA A 538 15.92 -26.36 17.01
C ALA A 538 17.38 -25.92 16.80
N GLU A 539 18.05 -26.52 15.81
CA GLU A 539 19.43 -26.17 15.45
C GLU A 539 19.51 -24.73 14.95
N TYR A 540 18.63 -24.32 14.05
CA TYR A 540 18.59 -22.97 13.52
C TYR A 540 18.39 -21.93 14.63
N ILE A 541 17.46 -22.17 15.55
CA ILE A 541 17.23 -21.28 16.70
C ILE A 541 18.49 -21.16 17.55
N ARG A 542 19.19 -22.27 17.81
CA ARG A 542 20.47 -22.26 18.54
C ARG A 542 21.51 -21.40 17.83
N LEU A 543 21.71 -21.61 16.51
CA LEU A 543 22.68 -20.86 15.71
C LEU A 543 22.34 -19.35 15.65
N THR A 544 21.06 -18.97 15.69
CA THR A 544 20.68 -17.55 15.72
C THR A 544 20.96 -16.87 17.07
N ARG A 545 21.11 -17.64 18.15
CA ARG A 545 21.34 -17.12 19.52
C ARG A 545 22.80 -17.22 19.95
N ASP A 546 23.54 -18.16 19.38
CA ASP A 546 24.96 -18.41 19.68
C ASP A 546 25.83 -18.20 18.43
N GLY A 547 26.50 -17.05 18.40
CA GLY A 547 27.36 -16.68 17.28
C GLY A 547 28.62 -17.53 17.11
N GLN A 548 29.16 -18.13 18.18
CA GLN A 548 30.31 -19.03 18.05
C GLN A 548 29.88 -20.37 17.45
N ALA A 549 28.73 -20.90 17.90
CA ALA A 549 28.15 -22.10 17.30
C ALA A 549 27.80 -21.87 15.82
N ALA A 550 27.32 -20.67 15.45
CA ALA A 550 27.05 -20.30 14.06
C ALA A 550 28.31 -20.28 13.18
N LEU A 551 29.41 -19.70 13.66
CA LEU A 551 30.69 -19.69 12.93
C LEU A 551 31.28 -21.10 12.79
N ALA A 552 31.24 -21.89 13.86
CA ALA A 552 31.71 -23.28 13.83
C ALA A 552 30.89 -24.15 12.86
N PHE A 553 29.57 -23.92 12.79
CA PHE A 553 28.71 -24.56 11.80
C PHE A 553 29.14 -24.19 10.38
N VAL A 554 29.30 -22.89 10.07
CA VAL A 554 29.74 -22.45 8.74
C VAL A 554 31.09 -23.04 8.34
N GLN A 555 32.05 -23.05 9.26
CA GLN A 555 33.37 -23.61 8.99
C GLN A 555 33.30 -25.09 8.64
N ARG A 556 32.54 -25.87 9.42
CA ARG A 556 32.32 -27.30 9.16
C ARG A 556 31.68 -27.56 7.79
N GLU A 557 30.68 -26.77 7.41
CA GLU A 557 29.99 -26.95 6.12
C GLU A 557 30.80 -26.44 4.91
N LEU A 558 31.83 -25.62 5.13
CA LEU A 558 32.79 -25.22 4.08
C LEU A 558 33.90 -26.25 3.90
N GLU A 559 34.29 -26.96 4.97
CA GLU A 559 35.31 -28.01 4.96
C GLU A 559 34.77 -29.36 4.44
N ASN A 560 33.48 -29.63 4.63
CA ASN A 560 32.74 -30.77 4.04
C ASN A 560 32.33 -30.47 2.59
#